data_AF-A0A4Z0F607-F1
#
_entry.id   AF-A0A4Z0F607-F1
#
_cell.length_a   1.000
_cell.length_b   1.000
_cell.length_c   1.000
_cell.angle_alpha   90.00
_cell.angle_beta   90.00
_cell.angle_gamma   90.00
#
_symmetry.space_group_name_H-M   'P 1'
#
loop_
_entity.id
_entity.type
_entity.pdbx_description
1 polymer ?
#
loop_
_entity_poly.entity_id
_entity_poly.type
_entity_poly.pdbx_seq_one_letter_code
_entity_poly.pdbx_strand_id
1 'polypeptide(L)'
;MKGGESIHGEPSPWQSIETAPKDGTVIQAEIPGHGSDNLIWWLEGLVDSDCNDCGGWAFVEDQEPPGCWTDGICWASNEDGVASVQPVRWRPTGLILRSKVMGWNYRPEQ
;
A
#
# COMPACT_ATOMS: atom_id res chain seq x y z
N MET A 1 -27.47 -20.84 26.74
CA MET A 1 -26.05 -21.02 26.35
C MET A 1 -26.00 -21.67 24.98
N LYS A 2 -25.09 -21.16 24.13
CA LYS A 2 -24.62 -21.67 22.83
C LYS A 2 -25.36 -21.23 21.56
N GLY A 3 -24.53 -20.77 20.63
CA GLY A 3 -24.80 -20.22 19.32
C GLY A 3 -23.80 -19.09 19.10
N GLY A 4 -22.49 -19.32 19.20
CA GLY A 4 -21.76 -19.99 18.11
C GLY A 4 -21.47 -18.95 17.04
N GLU A 5 -20.74 -17.90 17.43
CA GLU A 5 -20.40 -16.76 16.59
C GLU A 5 -19.39 -17.23 15.55
N SER A 6 -19.88 -17.47 14.34
CA SER A 6 -19.06 -17.75 13.19
C SER A 6 -18.14 -16.56 12.97
N ILE A 7 -16.83 -16.75 13.15
CA ILE A 7 -15.78 -15.80 12.74
C ILE A 7 -15.70 -15.72 11.21
N HIS A 8 -16.78 -15.30 10.56
CA HIS A 8 -16.64 -14.66 9.26
C HIS A 8 -15.96 -13.33 9.57
N GLY A 9 -14.67 -13.23 9.26
CA GLY A 9 -13.93 -11.98 9.40
C GLY A 9 -14.62 -10.94 8.53
N GLU A 10 -15.52 -10.15 9.13
CA GLU A 10 -16.11 -9.02 8.45
C GLU A 10 -14.95 -8.13 8.01
N PRO A 11 -14.88 -7.77 6.72
CA PRO A 11 -13.86 -6.85 6.28
C PRO A 11 -14.01 -5.59 7.14
N SER A 12 -12.92 -5.19 7.80
CA SER A 12 -12.93 -4.01 8.63
C SER A 12 -13.50 -2.83 7.84
N PRO A 13 -14.27 -1.94 8.49
CA PRO A 13 -14.94 -0.86 7.79
C PRO A 13 -13.91 -0.01 7.04
N TRP A 14 -14.31 0.44 5.85
CA TRP A 14 -13.54 1.41 5.09
C TRP A 14 -13.39 2.70 5.88
N GLN A 15 -12.17 3.20 5.95
CA GLN A 15 -11.79 4.44 6.62
C GLN A 15 -11.17 5.41 5.60
N SER A 16 -11.16 6.70 5.91
CA SER A 16 -10.48 7.70 5.07
C SER A 16 -8.99 7.40 4.98
N ILE A 17 -8.40 7.52 3.79
CA ILE A 17 -6.95 7.29 3.59
C ILE A 17 -6.07 8.12 4.53
N GLU A 18 -6.55 9.28 4.98
CA GLU A 18 -5.86 10.16 5.90
C GLU A 18 -5.58 9.52 7.27
N THR A 19 -6.37 8.50 7.65
CA THR A 19 -6.19 7.76 8.89
C THR A 19 -5.35 6.49 8.72
N ALA A 20 -4.85 6.24 7.50
CA ALA A 20 -4.08 5.04 7.21
C ALA A 20 -2.73 5.05 7.93
N PRO A 21 -2.28 3.89 8.44
CA PRO A 21 -0.97 3.76 9.05
C PRO A 21 0.13 4.00 8.01
N LYS A 22 1.04 4.92 8.31
CA LYS A 22 2.20 5.30 7.48
C LYS A 22 3.50 4.67 7.99
N ASP A 23 3.41 3.43 8.43
CA ASP A 23 4.48 2.68 9.11
C ASP A 23 4.94 1.45 8.29
N GLY A 24 4.60 1.41 6.99
CA GLY A 24 4.84 0.27 6.12
C GLY A 24 3.82 -0.86 6.24
N THR A 25 2.77 -0.71 7.05
CA THR A 25 1.66 -1.67 7.11
C THR A 25 0.92 -1.77 5.77
N VAL A 26 0.59 -3.00 5.35
CA VAL A 26 -0.19 -3.23 4.14
C VAL A 26 -1.66 -2.97 4.39
N ILE A 27 -2.22 -2.10 3.58
CA ILE A 27 -3.62 -1.75 3.58
C ILE A 27 -4.23 -2.05 2.23
N GLN A 28 -5.53 -2.36 2.25
CA GLN A 28 -6.31 -2.40 1.02
C GLN A 28 -6.89 -1.02 0.81
N ALA A 29 -6.71 -0.47 -0.38
CA ALA A 29 -7.12 0.88 -0.70
C ALA A 29 -8.09 0.93 -1.89
N GLU A 30 -9.01 1.89 -1.81
CA GLU A 30 -9.87 2.28 -2.92
C GLU A 30 -9.20 3.39 -3.71
N ILE A 31 -8.85 3.10 -4.97
CA ILE A 31 -8.22 4.03 -5.89
C ILE A 31 -9.28 4.39 -6.95
N PRO A 32 -9.74 5.64 -7.04
CA PRO A 32 -10.72 6.06 -8.03
C PRO A 32 -10.31 5.68 -9.45
N GLY A 33 -11.18 4.99 -10.19
CA GLY A 33 -10.87 4.51 -11.55
C GLY A 33 -10.06 3.20 -11.63
N HIS A 34 -9.54 2.69 -10.51
CA HIS A 34 -8.75 1.44 -10.43
C HIS A 34 -9.32 0.41 -9.44
N GLY A 35 -10.50 0.69 -8.85
CA GLY A 35 -11.21 -0.24 -7.98
C GLY A 35 -10.75 -0.20 -6.52
N SER A 36 -11.19 -1.20 -5.75
CA SER A 36 -10.98 -1.27 -4.29
C SER A 36 -10.14 -2.46 -3.83
N ASP A 37 -9.61 -3.25 -4.75
CA ASP A 37 -8.78 -4.43 -4.45
C ASP A 37 -7.27 -4.14 -4.55
N ASN A 38 -6.89 -2.88 -4.37
CA ASN A 38 -5.51 -2.42 -4.47
C ASN A 38 -4.79 -2.60 -3.13
N LEU A 39 -3.71 -3.39 -3.10
CA LEU A 39 -2.88 -3.54 -1.90
C LEU A 39 -1.69 -2.59 -1.95
N ILE A 40 -1.67 -1.64 -1.01
CA ILE A 40 -0.64 -0.60 -0.92
C ILE A 40 0.02 -0.58 0.45
N TRP A 41 1.21 -0.01 0.51
CA TRP A 41 1.98 0.22 1.74
C TRP A 41 2.68 1.57 1.66
N TRP A 42 2.96 2.15 2.82
CA TRP A 42 3.70 3.41 2.91
C TRP A 42 5.19 3.13 2.81
N LEU A 43 5.81 3.63 1.74
CA LEU A 43 7.26 3.56 1.53
C LEU A 43 7.90 4.83 2.09
N GLU A 44 8.69 4.67 3.15
CA GLU A 44 9.50 5.73 3.76
C GLU A 44 10.85 5.91 3.05
N GLY A 45 11.55 7.03 3.31
CA GLY A 45 12.89 7.29 2.79
C GLY A 45 12.94 7.74 1.33
N LEU A 46 11.80 8.15 0.76
CA LEU A 46 11.79 8.91 -0.49
C LEU A 46 12.00 10.39 -0.16
N VAL A 47 12.61 11.11 -1.09
CA VAL A 47 12.89 12.54 -0.94
C VAL A 47 12.17 13.31 -2.05
N ASP A 48 11.57 14.45 -1.69
CA ASP A 48 11.00 15.37 -2.66
C ASP A 48 12.09 16.23 -3.33
N SER A 49 11.68 17.05 -4.30
CA SER A 49 12.58 17.97 -5.03
C SER A 49 13.25 19.02 -4.15
N ASP A 50 12.73 19.26 -2.94
CA ASP A 50 13.29 20.16 -1.93
C ASP A 50 14.17 19.41 -0.91
N CYS A 51 14.49 18.13 -1.16
CA CYS A 51 15.24 17.24 -0.28
C CYS A 51 14.58 16.99 1.09
N ASN A 52 13.25 17.17 1.20
CA ASN A 52 12.52 16.78 2.40
C ASN A 52 12.15 15.30 2.30
N ASP A 53 12.24 14.61 3.44
CA ASP A 53 11.73 13.24 3.55
C ASP A 53 10.22 13.25 3.32
N CYS A 54 9.80 12.57 2.27
CA CYS A 54 8.42 12.45 1.84
C CYS A 54 8.13 10.98 1.59
N GLY A 55 7.36 10.31 2.44
CA GLY A 55 6.89 8.97 2.13
C GLY A 55 5.83 8.96 1.02
N GLY A 56 5.69 7.82 0.35
CA GLY A 56 4.72 7.63 -0.74
C GLY A 56 4.00 6.30 -0.63
N TRP A 57 2.76 6.23 -1.14
CA TRP A 57 2.07 4.94 -1.23
C TRP A 57 2.60 4.15 -2.42
N ALA A 58 3.07 2.94 -2.19
CA ALA A 58 3.51 2.02 -3.24
C ALA A 58 2.63 0.76 -3.24
N PHE A 59 2.61 0.00 -4.33
CA PHE A 59 2.01 -1.32 -4.35
C PHE A 59 2.92 -2.36 -3.66
N VAL A 60 2.32 -3.40 -3.08
CA VAL A 60 3.01 -4.48 -2.32
C VAL A 60 3.76 -5.49 -3.21
N GLU A 61 3.99 -5.16 -4.49
CA GLU A 61 4.50 -6.02 -5.59
C GLU A 61 3.41 -6.83 -6.34
N ASP A 62 3.71 -7.18 -7.60
CA ASP A 62 2.88 -7.93 -8.60
C ASP A 62 1.56 -7.27 -9.07
N GLN A 63 1.35 -5.99 -8.80
CA GLN A 63 0.24 -5.22 -9.39
C GLN A 63 0.78 -4.26 -10.44
N GLU A 64 0.13 -4.22 -11.61
CA GLU A 64 0.42 -3.23 -12.64
C GLU A 64 -0.07 -1.87 -12.13
N PRO A 65 0.84 -0.95 -11.75
CA PRO A 65 0.42 0.32 -11.19
C PRO A 65 -0.34 1.12 -12.26
N PRO A 66 -1.24 2.02 -11.86
CA PRO A 66 -1.79 3.01 -12.78
C PRO A 66 -0.68 3.68 -13.57
N GLY A 67 -0.85 3.90 -14.87
CA GLY A 67 0.17 4.59 -15.69
C GLY A 67 0.49 6.02 -15.23
N CYS A 68 -0.32 6.58 -14.31
CA CYS A 68 -0.10 7.87 -13.66
C CYS A 68 0.72 7.79 -12.35
N TRP A 69 1.12 6.59 -11.92
CA TRP A 69 2.02 6.39 -10.78
C TRP A 69 3.44 6.21 -11.30
N THR A 70 4.28 7.21 -11.07
CA THR A 70 5.67 7.20 -11.53
C THR A 70 6.47 6.24 -10.66
N ASP A 71 7.19 5.30 -11.29
CA ASP A 71 7.95 4.23 -10.64
C ASP A 71 7.12 3.31 -9.72
N GLY A 72 5.80 3.22 -9.96
CA GLY A 72 4.89 2.44 -9.11
C GLY A 72 4.61 3.08 -7.75
N ILE A 73 5.00 4.34 -7.57
CA ILE A 73 4.78 5.15 -6.38
C ILE A 73 3.69 6.19 -6.67
N CYS A 74 2.75 6.30 -5.75
CA CYS A 74 1.74 7.34 -5.73
C CYS A 74 2.34 8.62 -5.14
N TRP A 75 2.62 9.58 -6.01
CA TRP A 75 3.14 10.89 -5.61
C TRP A 75 1.99 11.87 -5.36
N ALA A 76 2.06 12.63 -4.28
CA ALA A 76 1.14 13.76 -4.05
C ALA A 76 1.24 14.79 -5.20
N SER A 77 2.45 14.96 -5.73
CA SER A 77 2.76 15.62 -6.99
C SER A 77 4.09 15.05 -7.49
N ASN A 78 4.17 14.58 -8.73
CA ASN A 78 5.45 14.17 -9.32
C ASN A 78 6.22 15.37 -9.89
N GLU A 79 7.39 15.12 -10.51
CA GLU A 79 8.27 16.16 -11.08
C GLU A 79 7.58 17.04 -12.15
N ASP A 80 6.59 16.48 -12.85
CA ASP A 80 5.78 17.19 -13.85
C ASP A 80 4.63 18.02 -13.24
N GLY A 81 4.51 18.07 -11.91
CA GLY A 81 3.39 18.72 -11.23
C GLY A 81 2.07 17.94 -11.33
N VAL A 82 2.13 16.67 -11.75
CA VAL A 82 0.97 15.80 -11.92
C VAL A 82 0.78 15.00 -10.65
N ALA A 83 -0.37 15.19 -10.01
CA ALA A 83 -0.77 14.35 -8.88
C ALA A 83 -1.13 12.95 -9.40
N SER A 84 -0.55 11.92 -8.81
CA SER A 84 -1.02 10.54 -9.00
C SER A 84 -2.43 10.40 -8.44
N VAL A 85 -3.20 9.45 -8.97
CA VAL A 85 -4.54 9.17 -8.45
C VAL A 85 -4.41 8.65 -7.02
N GLN A 86 -4.79 9.50 -6.06
CA GLN A 86 -4.67 9.21 -4.65
C GLN A 86 -5.71 8.17 -4.22
N PRO A 87 -5.33 7.20 -3.36
CA PRO A 87 -6.32 6.36 -2.71
C PRO A 87 -7.24 7.22 -1.84
N VAL A 88 -8.54 6.93 -1.83
CA VAL A 88 -9.55 7.73 -1.08
C VAL A 88 -9.96 7.07 0.22
N ARG A 89 -9.93 5.74 0.26
CA ARG A 89 -10.34 4.94 1.41
C ARG A 89 -9.37 3.78 1.61
N TRP A 90 -9.26 3.32 2.84
CA TRP A 90 -8.50 2.12 3.17
C TRP A 90 -9.23 1.22 4.16
N ARG A 91 -8.82 -0.04 4.21
CA ARG A 91 -9.17 -0.96 5.29
C ARG A 91 -7.98 -1.86 5.62
N PRO A 92 -7.85 -2.31 6.87
CA PRO A 92 -6.81 -3.27 7.24
C PRO A 92 -7.08 -4.61 6.55
N THR A 93 -6.03 -5.20 6.02
CA THR A 93 -6.05 -6.50 5.35
C THR A 93 -5.75 -7.66 6.31
N GLY A 94 -5.20 -7.34 7.49
CA GLY A 94 -4.56 -8.32 8.37
C GLY A 94 -3.21 -8.81 7.86
N LEU A 95 -2.76 -8.36 6.69
CA LEU A 95 -1.43 -8.64 6.16
C LEU A 95 -0.45 -7.68 6.86
N ILE A 96 0.35 -8.22 7.76
CA ILE A 96 1.59 -7.57 8.15
C ILE A 96 2.62 -8.06 7.15
N LEU A 97 3.29 -7.15 6.43
CA LEU A 97 4.55 -7.46 5.76
C LEU A 97 5.54 -7.84 6.86
N ARG A 98 5.48 -9.09 7.32
CA ARG A 98 6.60 -9.67 8.02
C ARG A 98 7.71 -9.62 7.01
N SER A 99 8.66 -8.72 7.23
CA SER A 99 9.97 -8.78 6.61
C SER A 99 10.44 -10.24 6.68
N LYS A 100 10.24 -10.98 5.60
CA LYS A 100 11.35 -11.67 5.00
C LYS A 100 12.12 -10.51 4.40
N VAL A 101 13.18 -10.02 5.05
CA VAL A 101 14.41 -10.81 5.11
C VAL A 101 14.41 -11.69 3.85
N MET A 102 14.63 -11.07 2.70
CA MET A 102 15.24 -11.78 1.59
C MET A 102 16.62 -12.23 2.10
N GLY A 103 16.61 -13.29 2.91
CA GLY A 103 17.54 -14.37 2.75
C GLY A 103 17.37 -14.81 1.32
N TRP A 104 18.16 -14.18 0.46
CA TRP A 104 18.68 -14.83 -0.72
C TRP A 104 19.17 -16.20 -0.26
N ASN A 105 18.32 -17.22 -0.39
CA ASN A 105 18.79 -18.57 -0.59
C ASN A 105 19.39 -18.54 -2.00
N TYR A 106 20.61 -18.01 -2.08
CA TYR A 106 21.54 -18.34 -3.13
C TYR A 106 21.68 -19.86 -3.08
N ARG A 107 20.93 -20.58 -3.92
CA ARG A 107 21.29 -21.94 -4.31
C ARG A 107 22.44 -21.76 -5.29
N PRO A 108 23.70 -22.06 -4.94
CA PRO A 108 24.67 -22.34 -5.98
C PRO A 108 24.16 -23.60 -6.68
N GLU A 109 23.82 -23.46 -7.97
CA GLU A 109 23.58 -24.61 -8.85
C GLU A 109 24.79 -25.56 -8.74
N GLN A 110 24.48 -26.85 -8.59
CA GLN A 110 25.44 -27.95 -8.68
C GLN A 110 25.87 -28.13 -10.14
#